data_AF-A0A2T7DN99-F1
#
_entry.id   AF-A0A2T7DN99-F1
#
_cell.length_a   1.000
_cell.length_b   1.000
_cell.length_c   1.000
_cell.angle_alpha   90.00
_cell.angle_beta   90.00
_cell.angle_gamma   90.00
#
_symmetry.space_group_name_H-M   'P 1'
#
loop_
_entity.id
_entity.type
_entity.pdbx_description
1 polymer ?
#
loop_
_entity_poly.entity_id
_entity_poly.type
_entity_poly.pdbx_seq_one_letter_code
_entity_poly.pdbx_strand_id
1 'polypeptide(L)'
;MWMQQIAQLDLSSTWVFGVRWSASGKTLAYLGHNSMIYFVDEVESAPAAQNLALRDLPLRDVLFVSERTMIGVGFDCNPMIFAADETGLWSFVRFLDERKAIPSTSKASQV
;
A
#
# COMPACT_ATOMS: atom_id res chain seq x y z
N MET A 1 25.93 9.47 -22.27
CA MET A 1 24.80 10.00 -21.49
C MET A 1 24.99 9.52 -20.07
N TRP A 2 25.30 10.42 -19.13
CA TRP A 2 25.57 10.04 -17.74
C TRP A 2 24.25 9.80 -16.99
N MET A 3 24.24 8.86 -16.04
CA MET A 3 23.08 8.65 -15.16
C MET A 3 22.96 9.84 -14.22
N GLN A 4 21.79 10.49 -14.22
CA GLN A 4 21.46 11.57 -13.29
C GLN A 4 20.54 11.03 -12.19
N GLN A 5 20.82 11.38 -10.95
CA GLN A 5 19.94 11.10 -9.83
C GLN A 5 18.65 11.92 -9.98
N ILE A 6 17.50 11.25 -9.98
CA ILE A 6 16.18 11.88 -10.13
C ILE A 6 15.53 12.24 -8.79
N ALA A 7 15.84 11.49 -7.71
CA ALA A 7 15.32 11.74 -6.37
C ALA A 7 16.20 11.07 -5.29
N GLN A 8 16.15 11.62 -4.07
CA GLN A 8 16.60 10.97 -2.84
C GLN A 8 15.45 11.05 -1.84
N LEU A 9 15.03 9.90 -1.32
CA LEU A 9 13.83 9.77 -0.47
C LEU A 9 14.24 9.15 0.86
N ASP A 10 14.40 9.99 1.88
CA ASP A 10 14.85 9.59 3.22
C ASP A 10 13.66 9.44 4.19
N LEU A 11 12.53 8.88 3.75
CA LEU A 11 11.34 8.76 4.60
C LEU A 11 11.40 7.57 5.58
N SER A 12 12.14 6.51 5.24
CA SER A 12 12.29 5.36 6.13
C SER A 12 13.58 5.43 6.93
N SER A 13 13.47 5.24 8.24
CA SER A 13 14.61 5.06 9.16
C SER A 13 15.09 3.60 9.25
N THR A 14 14.55 2.71 8.40
CA THR A 14 14.86 1.28 8.38
C THR A 14 15.15 0.80 6.97
N TRP A 15 15.55 -0.46 6.80
CA TRP A 15 15.73 -1.03 5.48
C TRP A 15 14.43 -1.00 4.69
N VAL A 16 14.56 -0.59 3.43
CA VAL A 16 13.47 -0.54 2.46
C VAL A 16 13.45 -1.84 1.66
N PHE A 17 12.27 -2.44 1.53
CA PHE A 17 12.01 -3.58 0.65
C PHE A 17 11.37 -3.12 -0.65
N GLY A 18 10.45 -3.90 -1.22
CA GLY A 18 9.85 -3.66 -2.54
C GLY A 18 9.60 -2.19 -2.84
N VAL A 19 10.16 -1.73 -3.95
CA VAL A 19 9.98 -0.40 -4.53
C VAL A 19 9.27 -0.58 -5.86
N ARG A 20 8.14 0.08 -6.06
CA ARG A 20 7.32 -0.04 -7.28
C ARG A 20 6.74 1.29 -7.68
N TRP A 21 6.81 1.57 -8.98
CA TRP A 21 6.05 2.64 -9.60
C TRP A 21 4.66 2.15 -9.98
N SER A 22 3.67 3.05 -9.94
CA SER A 22 2.41 2.86 -10.66
C SER A 22 2.67 2.80 -12.17
N ALA A 23 1.72 2.26 -12.94
CA ALA A 23 1.93 2.06 -14.38
C ALA A 23 2.14 3.39 -15.13
N SER A 24 1.50 4.47 -14.65
CA SER A 24 1.71 5.81 -15.19
C SER A 24 3.01 6.48 -14.71
N GLY A 25 3.73 5.89 -13.75
CA GLY A 25 4.90 6.49 -13.11
C GLY A 25 4.57 7.67 -12.20
N LYS A 26 3.30 7.87 -11.82
CA LYS A 26 2.89 9.03 -11.01
C LYS A 26 3.18 8.81 -9.53
N THR A 27 2.94 7.60 -9.05
CA THR A 27 3.09 7.23 -7.64
C THR A 27 4.21 6.21 -7.50
N LEU A 28 5.14 6.47 -6.60
CA LEU A 28 6.14 5.51 -6.15
C LEU A 28 5.74 4.98 -4.77
N ALA A 29 5.59 3.67 -4.64
CA ALA A 29 5.43 3.01 -3.35
C ALA A 29 6.72 2.31 -2.93
N TYR A 30 7.11 2.46 -1.68
CA TYR A 30 8.16 1.63 -1.07
C TYR A 30 7.86 1.26 0.38
N LEU A 31 8.48 0.17 0.85
CA LEU A 31 8.08 -0.52 2.09
C LEU A 31 9.22 -0.49 3.10
N GLY A 32 8.97 -0.01 4.32
CA GLY A 32 9.94 -0.05 5.41
C GLY A 32 9.79 -1.30 6.28
N HIS A 33 10.90 -1.83 6.79
CA HIS A 33 10.90 -2.93 7.78
C HIS A 33 10.29 -2.53 9.14
N ASN A 34 9.96 -1.26 9.34
CA ASN A 34 9.19 -0.74 10.48
C ASN A 34 7.67 -0.83 10.32
N SER A 35 7.16 -1.73 9.47
CA SER A 35 5.73 -1.87 9.15
C SER A 35 5.11 -0.57 8.61
N MET A 36 5.81 0.11 7.70
CA MET A 36 5.29 1.30 7.01
C MET A 36 5.31 1.13 5.49
N ILE A 37 4.31 1.72 4.85
CA ILE A 37 4.29 1.97 3.40
C ILE A 37 4.47 3.46 3.17
N TYR A 38 5.31 3.81 2.21
CA TYR A 38 5.57 5.18 1.79
C TYR A 38 5.04 5.34 0.37
N PHE A 39 4.04 6.17 0.18
CA PHE A 39 3.56 6.59 -1.14
C PHE A 39 4.11 7.98 -1.44
N VAL A 40 4.76 8.13 -2.58
CA VAL A 40 5.33 9.40 -3.02
C VAL A 40 4.80 9.72 -4.40
N ASP A 41 4.04 10.80 -4.49
CA ASP A 41 3.60 11.39 -5.74
C ASP A 41 4.56 12.50 -6.18
N GLU A 42 4.56 12.82 -7.47
CA GLU A 42 5.29 13.97 -8.03
C GLU A 42 6.80 13.97 -7.71
N VAL A 43 7.41 12.78 -7.72
CA VAL A 43 8.81 12.51 -7.32
C VAL A 43 9.84 13.43 -8.00
N GLU A 44 9.61 13.84 -9.25
CA GLU A 44 10.57 14.69 -9.99
C GLU A 44 10.36 16.20 -9.77
N SER A 45 9.16 16.64 -9.41
CA SER A 45 8.81 18.07 -9.33
C SER A 45 8.73 18.57 -7.88
N ALA A 46 7.84 17.98 -7.10
CA ALA A 46 7.54 18.39 -5.74
C ALA A 46 7.03 17.17 -4.96
N PRO A 47 7.94 16.31 -4.45
CA PRO A 47 7.57 15.05 -3.83
C PRO A 47 6.55 15.25 -2.69
N ALA A 48 5.36 14.69 -2.88
CA ALA A 48 4.31 14.66 -1.86
C ALA A 48 4.27 13.26 -1.26
N ALA A 49 4.61 13.15 0.02
CA ALA A 49 4.74 11.87 0.71
C ALA A 49 3.59 11.59 1.66
N GLN A 50 3.07 10.37 1.60
CA GLN A 50 2.19 9.80 2.59
C GLN A 50 2.86 8.59 3.26
N ASN A 51 2.91 8.59 4.58
CA ASN A 51 3.41 7.48 5.39
C ASN A 51 2.23 6.73 5.99
N LEU A 52 2.00 5.49 5.57
CA LEU A 52 0.95 4.63 6.07
C LEU A 52 1.54 3.59 7.02
N ALA A 53 1.26 3.72 8.31
CA ALA A 53 1.65 2.73 9.32
C ALA A 53 0.68 1.54 9.30
N LEU A 54 1.23 0.33 9.28
CA LEU A 54 0.50 -0.92 9.40
C LEU A 54 0.47 -1.38 10.85
N ARG A 55 -0.59 -2.10 11.23
CA ARG A 55 -0.67 -2.78 12.54
C ARG A 55 -0.03 -4.16 12.50
N ASP A 56 0.21 -4.66 11.29
CA ASP A 56 0.66 -6.01 10.99
C ASP A 56 2.18 -6.05 10.73
N LEU A 57 2.72 -7.23 10.44
CA LEU A 57 4.15 -7.38 10.17
C LEU A 57 4.56 -6.67 8.87
N PRO A 58 5.86 -6.38 8.68
CA PRO A 58 6.30 -5.61 7.54
C PRO A 58 5.95 -6.27 6.21
N LEU A 59 5.64 -5.45 5.21
CA LEU A 59 5.51 -5.90 3.83
C LEU A 59 6.89 -6.04 3.18
N ARG A 60 7.02 -7.02 2.29
CA ARG A 60 8.26 -7.31 1.55
C ARG A 60 8.17 -6.93 0.07
N ASP A 61 6.98 -7.00 -0.53
CA ASP A 61 6.75 -6.52 -1.90
C ASP A 61 5.34 -5.98 -2.09
N VAL A 62 5.15 -5.19 -3.13
CA VAL A 62 3.86 -4.63 -3.54
C VAL A 62 3.66 -4.77 -5.05
N LEU A 63 2.40 -4.65 -5.47
CA LEU A 63 2.00 -4.61 -6.87
C LEU A 63 0.85 -3.61 -7.04
N PHE A 64 1.04 -2.58 -7.87
CA PHE A 64 -0.07 -1.78 -8.36
C PHE A 64 -0.91 -2.63 -9.32
N VAL A 65 -2.20 -2.79 -9.01
CA VAL A 65 -3.18 -3.42 -9.92
C VAL A 65 -4.00 -2.38 -10.69
N SER A 66 -3.98 -1.13 -10.20
CA SER A 66 -4.44 0.07 -10.90
C SER A 66 -3.71 1.28 -10.33
N GLU A 67 -3.95 2.48 -10.87
CA GLU A 67 -3.42 3.74 -10.31
C GLU A 67 -3.94 4.06 -8.90
N ARG A 68 -5.00 3.40 -8.44
CA ARG A 68 -5.63 3.64 -7.13
C ARG A 68 -5.79 2.38 -6.29
N THR A 69 -5.16 1.28 -6.69
CA THR A 69 -5.26 0.02 -5.97
C THR A 69 -3.94 -0.73 -6.03
N MET A 70 -3.48 -1.19 -4.87
CA MET A 70 -2.22 -1.88 -4.71
C MET A 70 -2.41 -3.09 -3.80
N ILE A 71 -1.75 -4.18 -4.13
CA ILE A 71 -1.69 -5.38 -3.30
C ILE A 71 -0.31 -5.40 -2.62
N GLY A 72 -0.29 -5.59 -1.31
CA GLY A 72 0.92 -5.79 -0.53
C GLY A 72 1.04 -7.22 0.00
N VAL A 73 2.26 -7.74 0.03
CA VAL A 73 2.57 -9.06 0.60
C VAL A 73 3.78 -8.98 1.51
N GLY A 74 3.80 -9.76 2.59
CA GLY A 74 4.76 -9.59 3.67
C GLY A 74 4.88 -10.78 4.61
N PHE A 75 5.40 -10.48 5.80
CA PHE A 75 5.69 -11.49 6.82
C PHE A 75 4.44 -12.04 7.53
N ASP A 76 3.27 -11.41 7.38
CA ASP A 76 2.00 -11.97 7.86
C ASP A 76 1.48 -13.14 7.01
N CYS A 77 2.08 -13.39 5.84
CA CYS A 77 1.64 -14.44 4.92
C CYS A 77 0.17 -14.31 4.50
N ASN A 78 -0.39 -13.11 4.52
CA ASN A 78 -1.77 -12.80 4.13
C ASN A 78 -1.78 -11.54 3.24
N PRO A 79 -2.11 -11.64 1.94
CA PRO A 79 -2.07 -10.49 1.04
C PRO A 79 -3.04 -9.39 1.47
N MET A 80 -2.61 -8.14 1.41
CA MET A 80 -3.37 -6.96 1.84
C MET A 80 -3.73 -6.10 0.64
N ILE A 81 -4.96 -5.56 0.62
CA ILE A 81 -5.41 -4.61 -0.40
C ILE A 81 -5.33 -3.19 0.17
N PHE A 82 -4.71 -2.30 -0.58
CA PHE A 82 -4.65 -0.87 -0.33
C PHE A 82 -5.32 -0.11 -1.48
N ALA A 83 -5.98 1.00 -1.18
CA ALA A 83 -6.59 1.85 -2.19
C ALA A 83 -6.44 3.33 -1.85
N ALA A 84 -6.27 4.15 -2.90
CA ALA A 84 -6.35 5.59 -2.81
C ALA A 84 -7.79 6.06 -2.96
N ASP A 85 -8.23 6.93 -2.06
CA ASP A 85 -9.52 7.61 -2.20
C ASP A 85 -9.49 8.66 -3.33
N GLU A 86 -10.58 9.41 -3.53
CA GLU A 86 -10.67 10.44 -4.57
C GLU A 86 -9.62 11.55 -4.40
N THR A 87 -9.23 11.84 -3.16
CA THR A 87 -8.21 12.85 -2.81
C THR A 87 -6.78 12.34 -3.04
N GLY A 88 -6.61 11.04 -3.29
CA GLY A 88 -5.30 10.41 -3.49
C GLY A 88 -4.70 9.81 -2.21
N LEU A 89 -5.41 9.88 -1.08
CA LEU A 89 -4.93 9.31 0.18
C LEU A 89 -5.11 7.80 0.19
N TRP A 90 -4.00 7.09 0.38
CA TRP A 90 -3.95 5.65 0.47
C TRP A 90 -4.38 5.13 1.84
N SER A 91 -5.11 4.04 1.86
CA SER A 91 -5.51 3.37 3.10
C SER A 91 -5.54 1.86 2.92
N PHE A 92 -5.45 1.14 4.03
CA PHE A 92 -5.73 -0.29 4.07
C PHE A 92 -7.23 -0.54 3.88
N VAL A 93 -7.58 -1.46 2.99
CA VAL A 93 -8.98 -1.81 2.69
C VAL A 93 -9.38 -3.06 3.43
N ARG A 94 -8.68 -4.18 3.17
CA ARG A 94 -8.96 -5.50 3.73
C ARG A 94 -7.84 -6.48 3.39
N PHE A 95 -7.82 -7.63 4.05
CA PHE A 95 -7.06 -8.76 3.57
C PHE A 95 -7.74 -9.41 2.34
N LEU A 96 -6.93 -9.93 1.43
CA LEU A 96 -7.41 -10.60 0.23
C LEU A 96 -8.12 -11.92 0.57
N ASP A 97 -7.60 -12.63 1.59
CA ASP A 97 -8.10 -13.94 2.04
C ASP A 97 -9.31 -13.86 2.99
N GLU A 98 -9.77 -12.66 3.34
CA GLU A 98 -10.99 -12.47 4.12
C GLU A 98 -12.21 -13.05 3.38
N ARG A 99 -12.83 -14.06 3.99
CA ARG A 99 -14.12 -14.58 3.53
C ARG A 99 -15.19 -13.56 3.84
N LYS A 100 -15.93 -13.13 2.81
CA LYS A 100 -17.12 -12.30 2.98
C LYS A 100 -18.09 -13.01 3.92
N ALA A 101 -18.35 -12.44 5.09
CA ALA A 101 -19.35 -12.99 6.00
C ALA A 101 -20.71 -13.02 5.29
N ILE A 102 -21.32 -14.20 5.18
CA ILE A 102 -22.68 -14.33 4.69
C ILE A 102 -23.57 -13.82 5.83
N PRO A 103 -24.37 -12.76 5.64
CA PRO A 103 -25.27 -12.28 6.68
C PRO A 103 -26.22 -13.42 7.07
N SER A 104 -26.17 -13.83 8.34
CA SER A 104 -27.07 -14.84 8.87
C SER A 104 -28.48 -14.26 8.93
N THR A 105 -29.38 -14.78 8.09
CA THR A 105 -30.81 -14.52 8.22
C THR A 105 -31.34 -15.39 9.36
N SER A 106 -31.19 -14.93 10.61
CA SER A 106 -31.94 -15.52 11.72
C SER A 106 -33.41 -15.11 11.58
N LYS A 107 -34.22 -15.98 10.96
CA LYS A 107 -35.67 -15.94 11.17
C LYS A 107 -35.92 -16.34 12.61
N ALA A 108 -36.08 -15.34 13.49
CA ALA A 108 -36.68 -15.55 14.80
C ALA A 108 -38.12 -16.00 14.57
N SER A 109 -38.37 -17.30 14.75
CA SER A 109 -39.74 -17.83 14.83
C SER A 109 -40.33 -17.32 16.13
N GLN A 110 -41.21 -16.33 16.05
CA GLN A 110 -42.08 -15.99 17.17
C GLN A 110 -43.09 -17.14 17.32
N VAL A 111 -43.05 -17.80 18.47
CA VAL A 111 -44.12 -18.65 19.00
C VAL A 111 -44.81 -17.85 20.09
#